data_AF-A0A1J0WEH2-F1
#
_entry.id   AF-A0A1J0WEH2-F1
#
_cell.length_a   1.000
_cell.length_b   1.000
_cell.length_c   1.000
_cell.angle_alpha   90.00
_cell.angle_beta   90.00
_cell.angle_gamma   90.00
#
_symmetry.space_group_name_H-M   'P 1'
#
loop_
_entity.id
_entity.type
_entity.pdbx_description
1 polymer ?
#
loop_
_entity_poly.entity_id
_entity_poly.type
_entity_poly.pdbx_seq_one_letter_code
_entity_poly.pdbx_strand_id
1 'polypeptide(L)'
;MRALATAAAVLLLAAPLAAQDFSADSEARSWNLYAEVPALFDARVVDVMCELTGDCPANCGDGARQLGLLRSADDALVLATKNNQSAFSGAVVDLLPYCGQDVTVDGLLIEDPDLGASNIYLVQRVKTAGGDWAKTDRFTGHWAEQNPDVAGDGPWFRRDPRIAAEIEKNGYLGLGLETDEAFKSYLFK
;
A
#
# COMPACT_ATOMS: atom_id res chain seq x y z
N MET A 1 -64.92 -30.77 -0.18
CA MET A 1 -63.98 -30.47 -1.28
C MET A 1 -62.83 -29.66 -0.68
N ARG A 2 -61.68 -30.30 -0.43
CA ARG A 2 -60.48 -29.65 0.12
C ARG A 2 -59.64 -29.15 -1.05
N ALA A 3 -59.44 -27.84 -1.14
CA ALA A 3 -58.52 -27.24 -2.08
C ALA A 3 -57.08 -27.53 -1.64
N LEU A 4 -56.32 -28.25 -2.47
CA LEU A 4 -54.87 -28.34 -2.33
C LEU A 4 -54.27 -27.04 -2.87
N ALA A 5 -53.64 -26.26 -2.00
CA ALA A 5 -52.78 -25.16 -2.40
C ALA A 5 -51.37 -25.71 -2.66
N THR A 6 -50.97 -25.75 -3.92
CA THR A 6 -49.63 -26.13 -4.37
C THR A 6 -48.67 -24.97 -4.07
N ALA A 7 -47.79 -25.14 -3.09
CA ALA A 7 -46.69 -24.22 -2.84
C ALA A 7 -45.60 -24.43 -3.90
N ALA A 8 -45.43 -23.46 -4.80
CA ALA A 8 -44.31 -23.42 -5.73
C ALA A 8 -43.07 -22.90 -4.99
N ALA A 9 -42.10 -23.77 -4.73
CA ALA A 9 -40.81 -23.41 -4.17
C ALA A 9 -39.96 -22.71 -5.25
N VAL A 10 -39.68 -21.42 -5.05
CA VAL A 10 -38.71 -20.68 -5.85
C VAL A 10 -37.31 -21.09 -5.39
N LEU A 11 -36.63 -21.91 -6.19
CA LEU A 11 -35.21 -22.20 -6.05
C LEU A 11 -34.42 -20.95 -6.48
N LEU A 12 -34.00 -20.14 -5.51
CA LEU A 12 -32.94 -19.16 -5.70
C LEU A 12 -31.67 -19.94 -6.06
N LEU A 13 -31.30 -19.92 -7.34
CA LEU A 13 -29.99 -20.34 -7.81
C LEU A 13 -28.97 -19.42 -7.14
N ALA A 14 -28.34 -19.91 -6.07
CA ALA A 14 -27.11 -19.34 -5.56
C ALA A 14 -26.05 -19.53 -6.67
N ALA A 15 -25.94 -18.55 -7.55
CA ALA A 15 -24.80 -18.47 -8.44
C ALA A 15 -23.54 -18.49 -7.55
N PRO A 16 -22.52 -19.30 -7.87
CA PRO A 16 -21.26 -19.21 -7.16
C PRO A 16 -20.82 -17.75 -7.26
N LEU A 17 -20.52 -17.13 -6.12
CA LEU A 17 -19.85 -15.84 -6.07
C LEU A 17 -18.55 -16.06 -6.84
N ALA A 18 -18.52 -15.72 -8.13
CA ALA A 18 -17.30 -15.76 -8.90
C ALA A 18 -16.32 -14.86 -8.14
N ALA A 19 -15.10 -15.36 -7.91
CA ALA A 19 -14.04 -14.53 -7.37
C ALA A 19 -14.01 -13.24 -8.18
N GLN A 20 -14.15 -12.10 -7.50
CA GLN A 20 -14.24 -10.83 -8.18
C GLN A 20 -12.95 -10.59 -8.96
N ASP A 21 -13.08 -10.32 -10.26
CA ASP A 21 -11.94 -9.92 -11.07
C ASP A 21 -11.59 -8.46 -10.76
N PHE A 22 -10.59 -8.27 -9.91
CA PHE A 22 -10.12 -6.93 -9.55
C PHE A 22 -9.37 -6.23 -10.69
N SER A 23 -8.98 -6.94 -11.76
CA SER A 23 -8.31 -6.31 -12.90
C SER A 23 -9.25 -5.54 -13.81
N ALA A 24 -10.55 -5.83 -13.74
CA ALA A 24 -11.57 -5.18 -14.55
C ALA A 24 -11.56 -3.66 -14.33
N ASP A 25 -11.50 -2.91 -15.43
CA ASP A 25 -11.52 -1.43 -15.48
C ASP A 25 -10.40 -0.71 -14.72
N SER A 26 -9.39 -1.42 -14.23
CA SER A 26 -8.17 -0.82 -13.68
C SER A 26 -7.38 -0.09 -14.78
N GLU A 27 -6.90 1.12 -14.48
CA GLU A 27 -5.95 1.84 -15.34
C GLU A 27 -4.57 1.93 -14.70
N ALA A 28 -4.26 1.01 -13.77
CA ALA A 28 -2.96 0.90 -13.15
C ALA A 28 -1.87 0.69 -14.20
N ARG A 29 -0.80 1.47 -14.10
CA ARG A 29 0.35 1.36 -14.99
C ARG A 29 1.33 0.34 -14.44
N SER A 30 1.64 -0.68 -15.24
CA SER A 30 2.65 -1.68 -14.94
C SER A 30 4.01 -1.06 -14.59
N TRP A 31 4.70 -1.65 -13.62
CA TRP A 31 6.08 -1.35 -13.25
C TRP A 31 7.05 -2.46 -13.68
N ASN A 32 6.53 -3.49 -14.34
CA ASN A 32 7.23 -4.72 -14.73
C ASN A 32 7.80 -5.46 -13.51
N LEU A 33 7.11 -5.41 -12.37
CA LEU A 33 7.43 -6.26 -11.22
C LEU A 33 6.98 -7.70 -11.50
N TYR A 34 7.71 -8.65 -10.94
CA TYR A 34 7.26 -10.04 -10.94
C TYR A 34 5.92 -10.15 -10.20
N ALA A 35 5.00 -10.94 -10.74
CA ALA A 35 3.68 -11.23 -10.14
C ALA A 35 2.77 -10.00 -9.91
N GLU A 36 3.03 -8.86 -10.56
CA GLU A 36 2.09 -7.73 -10.50
C GLU A 36 0.85 -7.97 -11.37
N VAL A 37 -0.32 -7.68 -10.81
CA VAL A 37 -1.60 -7.65 -11.52
C VAL A 37 -2.28 -6.30 -11.24
N PRO A 38 -2.91 -5.67 -12.26
CA PRO A 38 -3.72 -4.48 -12.04
C PRO A 38 -4.91 -4.83 -11.15
N ALA A 39 -5.26 -3.94 -10.22
CA ALA A 39 -6.33 -4.14 -9.26
C ALA A 39 -7.05 -2.82 -8.95
N LEU A 40 -8.37 -2.82 -9.16
CA LEU A 40 -9.34 -1.77 -8.83
C LEU A 40 -10.35 -2.35 -7.85
N PHE A 41 -10.48 -1.74 -6.67
CA PHE A 41 -11.45 -2.20 -5.68
C PHE A 41 -11.83 -1.10 -4.68
N ASP A 42 -12.98 -1.29 -4.05
CA ASP A 42 -13.43 -0.50 -2.90
C ASP A 42 -12.87 -1.08 -1.60
N ALA A 43 -12.45 -0.20 -0.70
CA ALA A 43 -11.89 -0.56 0.59
C ALA A 43 -12.04 0.57 1.61
N ARG A 44 -11.96 0.21 2.89
CA ARG A 44 -11.76 1.17 3.97
C ARG A 44 -10.27 1.36 4.25
N VAL A 45 -9.81 2.61 4.38
CA VAL A 45 -8.42 2.87 4.81
C VAL A 45 -8.31 2.67 6.31
N VAL A 46 -7.38 1.83 6.74
CA VAL A 46 -7.24 1.37 8.12
C VAL A 46 -5.80 1.46 8.61
N ASP A 47 -5.61 1.55 9.93
CA ASP A 47 -4.33 1.24 10.57
C ASP A 47 -4.20 -0.28 10.68
N VAL A 48 -3.15 -0.85 10.08
CA VAL A 48 -2.92 -2.30 10.08
C VAL A 48 -2.81 -2.86 11.50
N MET A 49 -2.20 -2.13 12.42
CA MET A 49 -2.05 -2.60 13.80
C MET A 49 -3.37 -2.57 14.57
N CYS A 50 -4.22 -1.57 14.31
CA CYS A 50 -5.56 -1.52 14.87
C CYS A 50 -6.38 -2.74 14.46
N GLU A 51 -6.39 -3.09 13.17
CA GLU A 51 -7.14 -4.25 12.68
C GLU A 51 -6.62 -5.58 13.25
N LEU A 52 -5.29 -5.73 13.36
CA LEU A 52 -4.69 -6.98 13.82
C LEU A 52 -4.72 -7.16 15.34
N THR A 53 -4.75 -6.09 16.12
CA THR A 53 -4.52 -6.14 17.58
C THR A 53 -5.53 -5.40 18.43
N GLY A 54 -6.35 -4.53 17.84
CA GLY A 54 -7.24 -3.62 18.57
C GLY A 54 -6.57 -2.39 19.16
N ASP A 55 -5.25 -2.20 18.98
CA ASP A 55 -4.55 -0.95 19.32
C ASP A 55 -4.86 0.12 18.25
N CYS A 56 -5.90 0.91 18.50
CA CYS A 56 -6.46 1.86 17.56
C CYS A 56 -6.21 3.31 17.99
N PRO A 57 -5.02 3.88 17.73
CA PRO A 57 -4.78 5.29 17.97
C PRO A 57 -5.70 6.15 17.11
N ALA A 58 -6.00 7.36 17.59
CA ALA A 58 -6.75 8.33 16.80
C ALA A 58 -6.05 8.63 15.46
N ASN A 59 -6.85 8.94 14.43
CA ASN A 59 -6.36 9.32 13.10
C ASN A 59 -5.30 8.36 12.52
N CYS A 60 -5.48 7.05 12.75
CA CYS A 60 -4.55 6.02 12.30
C CYS A 60 -3.09 6.29 12.72
N GLY A 61 -2.88 6.92 13.88
CA GLY A 61 -1.57 7.25 14.41
C GLY A 61 -0.82 8.34 13.66
N ASP A 62 -1.53 9.27 13.00
CA ASP A 62 -0.99 10.51 12.42
C ASP A 62 0.20 10.30 11.45
N GLY A 63 0.18 9.19 10.72
CA GLY A 63 1.23 8.83 9.76
C GLY A 63 2.43 8.11 10.34
N ALA A 64 2.44 7.83 11.65
CA ALA A 64 3.46 7.00 12.29
C ALA A 64 3.16 5.49 12.20
N ARG A 65 1.95 5.12 11.74
CA ARG A 65 1.52 3.72 11.57
C ARG A 65 1.51 3.33 10.10
N GLN A 66 1.68 2.03 9.86
CA GLN A 66 1.44 1.46 8.54
C GLN A 66 -0.07 1.44 8.27
N LEU A 67 -0.47 2.02 7.15
CA LEU A 67 -1.86 1.98 6.71
C LEU A 67 -2.08 0.85 5.73
N GLY A 68 -3.30 0.34 5.71
CA GLY A 68 -3.77 -0.72 4.84
C GLY A 68 -5.15 -0.40 4.29
N LEU A 69 -5.68 -1.35 3.53
CA LEU A 69 -6.96 -1.29 2.86
C LEU A 69 -7.74 -2.53 3.25
N LEU A 70 -8.83 -2.37 3.99
CA LEU A 70 -9.77 -3.45 4.28
C LEU A 70 -10.76 -3.53 3.11
N ARG A 71 -10.54 -4.50 2.22
CA ARG A 71 -11.26 -4.60 0.95
C ARG A 71 -12.72 -4.99 1.18
N SER A 72 -13.65 -4.24 0.59
CA SER A 72 -15.09 -4.39 0.85
C SER A 72 -15.70 -5.67 0.28
N ALA A 73 -15.03 -6.32 -0.67
CA ALA A 73 -15.54 -7.52 -1.33
C ALA A 73 -15.45 -8.78 -0.46
N ASP A 74 -14.41 -8.86 0.36
CA ASP A 74 -14.01 -10.10 1.04
C ASP A 74 -13.33 -9.89 2.41
N ASP A 75 -13.32 -8.65 2.92
CA ASP A 75 -12.67 -8.25 4.16
C ASP A 75 -11.16 -8.58 4.20
N ALA A 76 -10.52 -8.74 3.03
CA ALA A 76 -9.09 -8.98 2.97
C ALA A 76 -8.33 -7.71 3.40
N LEU A 77 -7.42 -7.87 4.36
CA LEU A 77 -6.48 -6.82 4.73
C LEU A 77 -5.36 -6.74 3.69
N VAL A 78 -5.46 -5.75 2.80
CA VAL A 78 -4.49 -5.46 1.74
C VAL A 78 -3.48 -4.42 2.25
N LEU A 79 -2.20 -4.79 2.24
CA LEU A 79 -1.09 -3.97 2.71
C LEU A 79 -0.66 -3.00 1.61
N ALA A 80 -1.01 -1.73 1.78
CA ALA A 80 -0.54 -0.65 0.93
C ALA A 80 0.91 -0.30 1.28
N THR A 81 1.87 -0.99 0.66
CA THR A 81 3.29 -0.85 0.99
C THR A 81 4.00 0.22 0.17
N LYS A 82 3.36 0.71 -0.91
CA LYS A 82 4.02 1.59 -1.88
C LYS A 82 3.05 2.50 -2.65
N ASN A 83 3.52 3.68 -3.07
CA ASN A 83 2.84 4.58 -4.00
C ASN A 83 3.57 4.71 -5.37
N ASN A 84 3.23 5.69 -6.20
CA ASN A 84 3.89 5.92 -7.50
C ASN A 84 5.35 6.41 -7.43
N GLN A 85 5.93 6.57 -6.24
CA GLN A 85 7.29 7.07 -6.08
C GLN A 85 8.29 5.93 -5.86
N SER A 86 9.55 6.19 -6.21
CA SER A 86 10.63 5.20 -6.12
C SER A 86 10.96 4.83 -4.65
N ALA A 87 11.78 3.78 -4.46
CA ALA A 87 12.27 3.34 -3.14
C ALA A 87 11.20 2.87 -2.14
N PHE A 88 10.17 2.14 -2.61
CA PHE A 88 9.12 1.50 -1.78
C PHE A 88 8.55 2.38 -0.66
N SER A 89 8.33 3.66 -0.93
CA SER A 89 7.86 4.64 0.05
C SER A 89 6.45 5.14 -0.25
N GLY A 90 5.87 5.87 0.70
CA GLY A 90 4.89 6.92 0.42
C GLY A 90 3.40 6.55 0.47
N ALA A 91 3.04 5.27 0.49
CA ALA A 91 1.64 4.86 0.59
C ALA A 91 0.92 5.48 1.81
N VAL A 92 1.57 5.50 2.98
CA VAL A 92 1.01 6.10 4.20
C VAL A 92 0.71 7.59 4.02
N VAL A 93 1.61 8.35 3.39
CA VAL A 93 1.42 9.80 3.17
C VAL A 93 0.20 10.06 2.29
N ASP A 94 0.00 9.23 1.27
CA ASP A 94 -1.14 9.39 0.35
C ASP A 94 -2.46 8.88 0.95
N LEU A 95 -2.43 7.86 1.80
CA LEU A 95 -3.63 7.26 2.41
C LEU A 95 -4.07 7.94 3.71
N LEU A 96 -3.17 8.58 4.46
CA LEU A 96 -3.49 9.22 5.75
C LEU A 96 -4.69 10.18 5.70
N PRO A 97 -4.88 11.03 4.67
CA PRO A 97 -6.06 11.90 4.58
C PRO A 97 -7.40 11.16 4.52
N TYR A 98 -7.37 9.86 4.19
CA TYR A 98 -8.53 9.00 4.05
C TYR A 98 -8.68 8.02 5.21
N CYS A 99 -7.89 8.14 6.29
CA CYS A 99 -7.99 7.28 7.46
C CYS A 99 -9.44 7.10 7.93
N GLY A 100 -9.89 5.85 8.02
CA GLY A 100 -11.24 5.48 8.44
C GLY A 100 -12.35 5.78 7.42
N GLN A 101 -12.00 6.20 6.21
CA GLN A 101 -12.95 6.46 5.13
C GLN A 101 -12.98 5.30 4.14
N ASP A 102 -14.13 5.14 3.50
CA ASP A 102 -14.30 4.23 2.38
C ASP A 102 -13.85 4.92 1.08
N VAL A 103 -13.02 4.23 0.31
CA VAL A 103 -12.39 4.72 -0.90
C VAL A 103 -12.43 3.66 -2.00
N THR A 104 -12.38 4.11 -3.25
CA THR A 104 -11.98 3.27 -4.37
C THR A 104 -10.48 3.50 -4.62
N VAL A 105 -9.71 2.43 -4.73
CA VAL A 105 -8.28 2.49 -5.06
C VAL A 105 -8.01 1.78 -6.37
N ASP A 106 -6.99 2.25 -7.09
CA ASP A 106 -6.49 1.62 -8.32
C ASP A 106 -4.96 1.56 -8.30
N GLY A 107 -4.39 0.42 -8.70
CA GLY A 107 -3.00 0.11 -8.48
C GLY A 107 -2.58 -1.30 -8.86
N LEU A 108 -1.44 -1.74 -8.34
CA LEU A 108 -0.87 -3.05 -8.64
C LEU A 108 -0.88 -3.92 -7.39
N LEU A 109 -1.57 -5.05 -7.46
CA LEU A 109 -1.55 -6.12 -6.45
C LEU A 109 -0.47 -7.13 -6.82
N ILE A 110 0.23 -7.67 -5.83
CA ILE A 110 1.13 -8.81 -6.03
C ILE A 110 0.36 -10.09 -5.75
N GLU A 111 0.32 -10.97 -6.75
CA GLU A 111 -0.23 -12.32 -6.68
C GLU A 111 0.86 -13.34 -6.97
N ASP A 112 1.65 -13.65 -5.94
CA ASP A 112 2.82 -14.53 -6.02
C ASP A 112 2.52 -15.88 -5.32
N PRO A 113 2.34 -16.97 -6.08
CA PRO A 113 2.07 -18.29 -5.51
C PRO A 113 3.28 -18.91 -4.79
N ASP A 114 4.50 -18.52 -5.15
CA ASP A 114 5.73 -19.04 -4.53
C ASP A 114 5.92 -18.46 -3.13
N LEU A 115 5.50 -17.20 -2.92
CA LEU A 115 5.51 -16.52 -1.63
C LEU A 115 4.18 -16.64 -0.86
N GLY A 116 3.12 -17.13 -1.52
CA GLY A 116 1.76 -17.09 -0.98
C GLY A 116 1.26 -15.66 -0.74
N ALA A 117 1.79 -14.69 -1.48
CA ALA A 117 1.43 -13.29 -1.33
C ALA A 117 0.28 -12.93 -2.26
N SER A 118 -0.82 -12.44 -1.70
CA SER A 118 -2.01 -12.00 -2.48
C SER A 118 -2.60 -10.69 -1.94
N ASN A 119 -1.86 -10.00 -1.07
CA ASN A 119 -2.34 -8.84 -0.32
C ASN A 119 -1.30 -7.73 -0.21
N ILE A 120 -0.28 -7.69 -1.07
CA ILE A 120 0.70 -6.60 -1.12
C ILE A 120 0.35 -5.69 -2.28
N TYR A 121 0.23 -4.39 -2.03
CA TYR A 121 -0.36 -3.45 -2.98
C TYR A 121 0.43 -2.16 -3.14
N LEU A 122 0.63 -1.77 -4.40
CA LEU A 122 1.12 -0.47 -4.81
C LEU A 122 -0.10 0.37 -5.22
N VAL A 123 -0.52 1.29 -4.36
CA VAL A 123 -1.62 2.21 -4.68
C VAL A 123 -1.15 3.27 -5.66
N GLN A 124 -1.82 3.44 -6.79
CA GLN A 124 -1.49 4.47 -7.79
C GLN A 124 -2.47 5.64 -7.79
N ARG A 125 -3.73 5.38 -7.47
CA ARG A 125 -4.79 6.38 -7.37
C ARG A 125 -5.78 6.01 -6.29
N VAL A 126 -6.41 7.02 -5.72
CA VAL A 126 -7.43 6.87 -4.68
C VAL A 126 -8.51 7.93 -4.88
N LYS A 127 -9.77 7.58 -4.63
CA LYS A 127 -10.88 8.53 -4.57
C LYS A 127 -11.87 8.12 -3.49
N THR A 128 -12.58 9.09 -2.94
CA THR A 128 -13.76 8.84 -2.11
C THR A 128 -14.99 8.62 -2.99
N ALA A 129 -16.09 8.15 -2.39
CA ALA A 129 -17.36 8.01 -3.09
C ALA A 129 -17.81 9.34 -3.72
N GLY A 130 -17.97 9.36 -5.05
CA GLY A 130 -18.36 10.55 -5.81
C GLY A 130 -17.28 11.63 -5.93
N GLY A 131 -16.05 11.39 -5.45
CA GLY A 131 -14.92 12.28 -5.58
C GLY A 131 -14.10 12.05 -6.85
N ASP A 132 -13.17 12.97 -7.10
CA ASP A 132 -12.19 12.86 -8.19
C ASP A 132 -11.01 11.95 -7.79
N TRP A 133 -10.38 11.34 -8.80
CA TRP A 133 -9.16 10.57 -8.62
C TRP A 133 -7.99 11.46 -8.18
N ALA A 134 -7.45 11.18 -7.00
CA ALA A 134 -6.16 11.70 -6.56
C ALA A 134 -5.05 10.73 -6.96
N LYS A 135 -3.95 11.26 -7.49
CA LYS A 135 -2.73 10.49 -7.73
C LYS A 135 -1.98 10.30 -6.41
N THR A 136 -1.43 9.12 -6.21
CA THR A 136 -0.61 8.80 -5.02
C THR A 136 0.88 9.01 -5.32
N ASP A 137 1.34 10.23 -5.16
CA ASP A 137 2.74 10.61 -5.42
C ASP A 137 3.25 11.75 -4.52
N ARG A 138 2.64 11.93 -3.34
CA ARG A 138 2.92 13.11 -2.51
C ARG A 138 4.15 13.01 -1.64
N PHE A 139 4.69 11.80 -1.43
CA PHE A 139 5.71 11.56 -0.41
C PHE A 139 6.96 12.42 -0.53
N THR A 140 7.55 12.62 -1.70
CA THR A 140 8.77 13.47 -1.83
C THR A 140 8.49 14.94 -1.56
N GLY A 141 7.27 15.42 -1.89
CA GLY A 141 6.84 16.77 -1.54
C GLY A 141 6.70 16.92 -0.03
N HIS A 142 6.02 15.96 0.60
CA HIS A 142 5.88 15.91 2.05
C HIS A 142 7.23 15.81 2.79
N TRP A 143 8.14 14.99 2.27
CA TRP A 143 9.50 14.88 2.78
C TRP A 143 10.23 16.22 2.71
N ALA A 144 10.11 16.96 1.60
CA ALA A 144 10.75 18.26 1.45
C ALA A 144 10.18 19.30 2.43
N GLU A 145 8.87 19.28 2.67
CA GLU A 145 8.21 20.14 3.68
C GLU A 145 8.74 19.87 5.10
N GLN A 146 9.05 18.60 5.41
CA GLN A 146 9.61 18.20 6.70
C GLN A 146 11.12 18.46 6.83
N ASN A 147 11.79 18.74 5.71
CA ASN A 147 13.25 18.89 5.65
C ASN A 147 13.64 20.17 4.87
N PRO A 148 13.15 21.36 5.28
CA PRO A 148 13.33 22.59 4.50
C PRO A 148 14.79 23.05 4.39
N ASP A 149 15.64 22.66 5.34
CA ASP A 149 17.05 23.05 5.38
C ASP A 149 17.95 22.09 4.57
N VAL A 150 17.39 21.03 3.99
CA VAL A 150 18.15 20.04 3.22
C VAL A 150 18.31 20.50 1.76
N ALA A 151 19.46 21.11 1.48
CA ALA A 151 19.83 21.59 0.15
C ALA A 151 20.23 20.45 -0.83
N GLY A 152 20.37 20.80 -2.11
CA GLY A 152 20.96 19.95 -3.15
C GLY A 152 19.96 19.20 -4.04
N ASP A 153 20.48 18.69 -5.16
CA ASP A 153 19.72 17.95 -6.16
C ASP A 153 19.87 16.42 -6.03
N GLY A 154 18.97 15.69 -6.70
CA GLY A 154 19.03 14.23 -6.78
C GLY A 154 18.10 13.51 -5.80
N PRO A 155 18.26 12.17 -5.65
CA PRO A 155 17.34 11.35 -4.89
C PRO A 155 17.23 11.79 -3.42
N TRP A 156 16.01 11.96 -2.92
CA TRP A 156 15.73 12.43 -1.56
C TRP A 156 16.47 11.62 -0.49
N PHE A 157 16.51 10.29 -0.63
CA PHE A 157 17.09 9.39 0.37
C PHE A 157 18.61 9.54 0.53
N ARG A 158 19.31 10.12 -0.47
CA ARG A 158 20.73 10.43 -0.34
C ARG A 158 21.00 11.68 0.49
N ARG A 159 19.96 12.46 0.75
CA ARG A 159 20.01 13.73 1.48
C ARG A 159 19.18 13.69 2.76
N ASP A 160 18.47 12.59 3.02
CA ASP A 160 17.67 12.43 4.22
C ASP A 160 18.59 12.40 5.46
N PRO A 161 18.38 13.30 6.45
CA PRO A 161 19.25 13.41 7.61
C PRO A 161 19.23 12.15 8.48
N ARG A 162 18.13 11.39 8.48
CA ARG A 162 18.03 10.12 9.23
C ARG A 162 18.90 9.06 8.59
N ILE A 163 18.89 8.97 7.25
CA ILE A 163 19.74 8.04 6.51
C ILE A 163 21.21 8.43 6.67
N ALA A 164 21.53 9.72 6.58
CA ALA A 164 22.89 10.22 6.81
C ALA A 164 23.39 9.86 8.21
N ALA A 165 22.56 10.04 9.25
CA ALA A 165 22.89 9.67 10.62
C ALA A 165 23.11 8.16 10.80
N GLU A 166 22.29 7.31 10.16
CA GLU A 166 22.50 5.85 10.21
C GLU A 166 23.78 5.42 9.52
N ILE A 167 24.14 6.05 8.39
CA ILE A 167 25.42 5.79 7.69
C ILE A 167 26.61 6.25 8.54
N GLU A 168 26.53 7.42 9.17
CA GLU A 168 27.59 7.91 10.07
C GLU A 168 27.82 6.93 11.23
N LYS A 169 26.73 6.39 11.78
CA LYS A 169 26.76 5.46 12.91
C LYS A 169 27.24 4.06 12.53
N ASN A 170 26.75 3.50 11.42
CA ASN A 170 26.88 2.08 11.11
C ASN A 170 27.63 1.77 9.81
N GLY A 171 28.08 2.79 9.07
CA GLY A 171 28.64 2.63 7.73
C GLY A 171 27.56 2.43 6.65
N TYR A 172 27.97 2.49 5.39
CA TYR A 172 27.10 2.32 4.22
C TYR A 172 26.53 0.91 4.12
N LEU A 173 27.23 -0.11 4.61
CA LEU A 173 26.75 -1.48 4.62
C LEU A 173 25.83 -1.78 5.80
N GLY A 174 25.79 -0.90 6.82
CA GLY A 174 25.09 -1.16 8.09
C GLY A 174 25.73 -2.25 8.94
N LEU A 175 26.98 -2.64 8.62
CA LEU A 175 27.74 -3.72 9.30
C LEU A 175 28.90 -3.18 10.14
N GLY A 176 28.93 -1.87 10.40
CA GLY A 176 29.97 -1.18 11.16
C GLY A 176 31.05 -0.57 10.27
N LEU A 177 31.68 0.49 10.78
CA LEU A 177 32.66 1.30 10.05
C LEU A 177 33.92 0.51 9.63
N GLU A 178 34.37 -0.44 10.45
CA GLU A 178 35.53 -1.29 10.13
C GLU A 178 35.26 -2.18 8.90
N THR A 179 34.07 -2.79 8.84
CA THR A 179 33.63 -3.61 7.71
C THR A 179 33.55 -2.78 6.43
N ASP A 180 33.03 -1.57 6.53
CA ASP A 180 32.95 -0.60 5.44
C ASP A 180 34.33 -0.25 4.87
N GLU A 181 35.32 0.04 5.72
CA GLU A 181 36.68 0.34 5.29
C GLU A 181 37.37 -0.86 4.64
N ALA A 182 37.18 -2.06 5.19
CA ALA A 182 37.68 -3.29 4.60
C ALA A 182 37.06 -3.54 3.21
N PHE A 183 35.75 -3.33 3.08
CA PHE A 183 35.02 -3.47 1.82
C PHE A 183 35.48 -2.47 0.76
N LYS A 184 35.61 -1.18 1.11
CA LYS A 184 36.13 -0.15 0.21
C LYS A 184 37.54 -0.49 -0.26
N SER A 185 38.39 -0.91 0.67
CA SER A 185 39.76 -1.33 0.38
C SER A 185 39.83 -2.57 -0.49
N TYR A 186 38.81 -3.43 -0.52
CA TYR A 186 38.76 -4.61 -1.39
C TYR A 186 38.29 -4.25 -2.81
N LEU A 187 37.20 -3.49 -2.94
CA LEU A 187 36.56 -3.21 -4.22
C LEU A 187 37.23 -2.08 -5.03
N PHE A 188 37.80 -1.08 -4.36
CA PHE A 188 38.28 0.15 -5.01
C PHE A 188 39.81 0.29 -4.97
N LYS A 189 40.54 -0.83 -4.92
CA LYS A 189 42.01 -0.83 -5.09
C LYS A 189 42.43 -0.28 -6.44
#